data_AF-A0A850B777-F1
#
_entry.id   AF-A0A850B777-F1
#
_cell.length_a   1.000
_cell.length_b   1.000
_cell.length_c   1.000
_cell.angle_alpha   90.00
_cell.angle_beta   90.00
_cell.angle_gamma   90.00
#
_symmetry.space_group_name_H-M   'P 1'
#
loop_
_entity.id
_entity.type
_entity.pdbx_description
1 polymer ?
#
loop_
_entity_poly.entity_id
_entity_poly.type
_entity_poly.pdbx_seq_one_letter_code
_entity_poly.pdbx_strand_id
1 'polypeptide(L)'
;MESKPPAPEQRSPAGGESALQLAELDAVPRLGFIKEPSPVTPLPDLAKSLGLPYLGIKRDDLCGALNGGTKPRKLDYLLASEPFVSAPAWAAAGGIGSGNLVAITAAAEELGRSVRAHLFWTPLSSGIEENLAFIASGPAVISFYRSRVTLALRCPAVLTGPEVGGVPVIPPGSTSPIAMIGMVRAGLELSAQVRAGELPEPDHVFMAFGSGGSAVGLALGLALGGLRTSIVAVAAVERLLSMKRYAASLSRSLAAELARRGLKDLPDPAPMEIDHGYLGRGYAIATKDSLAACEALAKEGIRIEPAYTGKTMAALFHYARRGAITKNTLFWHTARREHLIPETNWRDKLPPELARRLREAGSPSPKITRRRVIAAVSAAALGVGIGVRLSGYPPLAAFQGAVLSTWEAHVLESAAQALLPPAPIEDEPPGTLASRIDRYLTGMPVATLREVHAMLALIEHGTTPLGGRIHRLTSLPAPDREVFLSGLARRGGLLAQAYGGLRDLCMLGYYQSPSTWAAIGYEGPRVPLAYDPLGPERMQWPTYDALVAPKGALPRSAVR
;
A
#
# COMPACT_ATOMS: atom_id res chain seq x y z
N MET A 1 -30.81 49.72 -23.64
CA MET A 1 -31.19 48.34 -24.03
C MET A 1 -30.00 47.46 -23.73
N GLU A 2 -29.96 46.87 -22.53
CA GLU A 2 -28.91 45.91 -22.16
C GLU A 2 -29.25 44.53 -22.72
N SER A 3 -28.34 43.97 -23.50
CA SER A 3 -28.49 42.66 -24.14
C SER A 3 -28.25 41.54 -23.13
N LYS A 4 -29.30 40.75 -22.90
CA LYS A 4 -29.32 39.55 -22.07
C LYS A 4 -28.30 38.51 -22.59
N PRO A 5 -27.48 37.86 -21.74
CA PRO A 5 -26.56 36.81 -22.17
C PRO A 5 -27.33 35.54 -22.60
N PRO A 6 -26.78 34.75 -23.54
CA PRO A 6 -27.47 33.58 -24.09
C PRO A 6 -27.61 32.48 -23.03
N ALA A 7 -28.75 31.80 -23.04
CA ALA A 7 -29.05 30.67 -22.17
C ALA A 7 -28.09 29.50 -22.45
N PRO A 8 -27.73 28.69 -21.44
CA PRO A 8 -26.86 27.54 -21.63
C PRO A 8 -27.56 26.51 -22.55
N GLU A 9 -26.85 26.10 -23.60
CA GLU A 9 -27.26 25.02 -24.51
C GLU A 9 -27.59 23.77 -23.71
N GLN A 10 -28.86 23.37 -23.75
CA GLN A 10 -29.28 22.03 -23.37
C GLN A 10 -28.62 21.05 -24.35
N ARG A 11 -27.57 20.38 -23.90
CA ARG A 11 -26.99 19.24 -24.62
C ARG A 11 -28.04 18.15 -24.74
N SER A 12 -28.54 17.93 -25.95
CA SER A 12 -29.42 16.79 -26.29
C SER A 12 -28.75 15.46 -25.90
N PRO A 13 -29.51 14.50 -25.35
CA PRO A 13 -29.00 13.16 -25.08
C PRO A 13 -28.76 12.45 -26.42
N ALA A 14 -27.49 12.21 -26.74
CA ALA A 14 -27.13 11.37 -27.87
C ALA A 14 -27.44 9.89 -27.54
N GLY A 15 -28.24 9.25 -28.39
CA GLY A 15 -28.25 7.80 -28.61
C GLY A 15 -29.00 6.96 -27.57
N GLY A 16 -30.22 6.54 -27.90
CA GLY A 16 -31.04 5.61 -27.11
C GLY A 16 -30.57 4.16 -27.23
N GLU A 17 -29.60 3.77 -26.41
CA GLU A 17 -29.55 2.42 -25.85
C GLU A 17 -30.27 2.49 -24.48
N SER A 18 -31.30 1.67 -24.26
CA SER A 18 -32.06 1.73 -23.01
C SER A 18 -31.13 1.36 -21.83
N ALA A 19 -30.83 2.33 -20.97
CA ALA A 19 -30.05 2.08 -19.76
C ALA A 19 -30.68 0.95 -18.95
N LEU A 20 -29.86 -0.04 -18.58
CA LEU A 20 -30.31 -1.22 -17.84
C LEU A 20 -30.93 -0.80 -16.51
N GLN A 21 -32.09 -1.36 -16.18
CA GLN A 21 -32.78 -1.04 -14.93
C GLN A 21 -32.42 -2.04 -13.82
N LEU A 22 -32.55 -1.59 -12.56
CA LEU A 22 -32.29 -2.44 -11.38
C LEU A 22 -33.09 -3.76 -11.42
N ALA A 23 -34.30 -3.73 -11.97
CA ALA A 23 -35.19 -4.88 -12.11
C ALA A 23 -34.57 -6.03 -12.93
N GLU A 24 -33.69 -5.72 -13.88
CA GLU A 24 -33.03 -6.73 -14.72
C GLU A 24 -31.99 -7.54 -13.93
N LEU A 25 -31.47 -7.01 -12.82
CA LEU A 25 -30.59 -7.75 -11.91
C LEU A 25 -31.35 -8.55 -10.84
N ASP A 26 -32.67 -8.36 -10.71
CA ASP A 26 -33.46 -9.03 -9.65
C ASP A 26 -33.63 -10.54 -9.90
N ALA A 27 -33.39 -11.01 -11.12
CA ALA A 27 -33.32 -12.43 -11.44
C ALA A 27 -32.08 -13.13 -10.84
N VAL A 28 -31.07 -12.38 -10.40
CA VAL A 28 -29.86 -12.92 -9.77
C VAL A 28 -30.12 -13.10 -8.26
N PRO A 29 -30.01 -14.33 -7.72
CA PRO A 29 -30.24 -14.57 -6.30
C PRO A 29 -29.34 -13.72 -5.40
N ARG A 30 -29.93 -13.17 -4.35
CA ARG A 30 -29.27 -12.38 -3.31
C ARG A 30 -29.98 -12.57 -1.97
N LEU A 31 -29.29 -12.30 -0.86
CA LEU A 31 -29.82 -12.49 0.50
C LEU A 31 -30.69 -11.33 1.00
N GLY A 32 -30.66 -10.17 0.34
CA GLY A 32 -31.42 -9.00 0.76
C GLY A 32 -30.71 -8.13 1.81
N PHE A 33 -29.39 -8.24 1.98
CA PHE A 33 -28.64 -7.40 2.91
C PHE A 33 -28.75 -5.91 2.58
N ILE A 34 -28.77 -5.57 1.29
CA ILE A 34 -29.01 -4.20 0.84
C ILE A 34 -30.48 -4.08 0.42
N LYS A 35 -31.26 -3.36 1.24
CA LYS A 35 -32.69 -3.14 1.00
C LYS A 35 -32.94 -1.87 0.20
N GLU A 36 -32.28 -0.78 0.59
CA GLU A 36 -32.46 0.54 0.00
C GLU A 36 -31.14 1.08 -0.58
N PRO A 37 -31.19 1.97 -1.60
CA PRO A 37 -30.02 2.69 -2.08
C PRO A 37 -29.35 3.48 -0.95
N SER A 38 -28.02 3.40 -0.84
CA SER A 38 -27.30 4.22 0.14
C SER A 38 -27.41 5.72 -0.21
N PRO A 39 -27.52 6.62 0.76
CA PRO A 39 -27.72 8.03 0.47
C PRO A 39 -26.44 8.68 -0.08
N VAL A 40 -26.62 9.81 -0.76
CA VAL A 40 -25.53 10.71 -1.14
C VAL A 40 -25.60 11.94 -0.26
N THR A 41 -24.52 12.27 0.43
CA THR A 41 -24.45 13.51 1.24
C THR A 41 -23.64 14.56 0.46
N PRO A 42 -24.20 15.74 0.14
CA PRO A 42 -23.42 16.83 -0.45
C PRO A 42 -22.46 17.43 0.57
N LEU A 43 -21.29 17.88 0.11
CA LEU A 43 -20.25 18.52 0.92
C LEU A 43 -19.96 19.93 0.37
N PRO A 44 -20.90 20.89 0.52
CA PRO A 44 -20.83 22.19 -0.16
C PRO A 44 -19.64 23.04 0.29
N ASP A 45 -19.31 23.04 1.59
CA ASP A 45 -18.17 23.82 2.11
C ASP A 45 -16.84 23.25 1.62
N LEU A 46 -16.72 21.92 1.63
CA LEU A 46 -15.55 21.25 1.08
C LEU A 46 -15.44 21.45 -0.43
N ALA A 47 -16.54 21.36 -1.18
CA ALA A 47 -16.58 21.66 -2.62
C ALA A 47 -16.07 23.07 -2.91
N LYS A 48 -16.59 24.06 -2.18
CA LYS A 48 -16.17 25.47 -2.28
C LYS A 48 -14.69 25.65 -1.98
N SER A 49 -14.19 25.02 -0.90
CA SER A 49 -12.77 25.10 -0.52
C SER A 49 -11.82 24.49 -1.56
N LEU A 50 -12.32 23.53 -2.34
CA LEU A 50 -11.57 22.82 -3.37
C LEU A 50 -11.79 23.38 -4.79
N GLY A 51 -12.64 24.41 -4.94
CA GLY A 51 -12.97 24.99 -6.25
C GLY A 51 -13.76 24.04 -7.16
N LEU A 52 -14.53 23.10 -6.59
CA LEU A 52 -15.35 22.15 -7.33
C LEU A 52 -16.80 22.64 -7.43
N PRO A 53 -17.49 22.46 -8.58
CA PRO A 53 -18.90 22.83 -8.71
C PRO A 53 -19.81 21.95 -7.84
N TYR A 54 -19.41 20.69 -7.61
CA TYR A 54 -20.09 19.77 -6.71
C TYR A 54 -19.09 18.76 -6.14
N LEU A 55 -19.19 18.51 -4.83
CA LEU A 55 -18.59 17.38 -4.17
C LEU A 55 -19.65 16.67 -3.33
N GLY A 56 -19.85 15.39 -3.57
CA GLY A 56 -20.72 14.54 -2.76
C GLY A 56 -19.98 13.32 -2.23
N ILE A 57 -20.58 12.65 -1.26
CA ILE A 57 -20.13 11.36 -0.74
C ILE A 57 -21.25 10.32 -0.84
N LYS A 58 -20.98 9.19 -1.51
CA LYS A 58 -21.87 8.02 -1.51
C LYS A 58 -21.65 7.23 -0.22
N ARG A 59 -22.68 7.16 0.62
CA ARG A 59 -22.60 6.73 2.02
C ARG A 59 -22.91 5.25 2.23
N ASP A 60 -22.14 4.38 1.59
CA ASP A 60 -22.24 2.93 1.84
C ASP A 60 -21.90 2.55 3.29
N ASP A 61 -21.23 3.43 4.03
CA ASP A 61 -21.02 3.31 5.47
C ASP A 61 -22.32 3.37 6.29
N LEU A 62 -23.41 3.87 5.70
CA LEU A 62 -24.77 3.91 6.27
C LEU A 62 -25.64 2.74 5.82
N CYS A 63 -25.11 1.81 5.03
CA CYS A 63 -25.79 0.53 4.81
C CYS A 63 -25.78 -0.25 6.14
N GLY A 64 -26.93 -0.40 6.80
CA GLY A 64 -26.99 -1.03 8.13
C GLY A 64 -26.60 -2.52 8.17
N ALA A 65 -26.63 -3.22 7.03
CA ALA A 65 -26.29 -4.63 7.00
C ALA A 65 -24.79 -4.88 7.20
N LEU A 66 -24.48 -5.91 7.98
CA LEU A 66 -23.12 -6.43 8.21
C LEU A 66 -22.11 -5.34 8.64
N ASN A 67 -22.57 -4.37 9.43
CA ASN A 67 -21.83 -3.18 9.90
C ASN A 67 -21.46 -2.15 8.79
N GLY A 68 -21.97 -2.31 7.57
CA GLY A 68 -21.84 -1.33 6.49
C GLY A 68 -20.56 -1.34 5.66
N GLY A 69 -20.42 -0.32 4.81
CA GLY A 69 -19.43 -0.22 3.75
C GLY A 69 -19.84 -0.96 2.47
N THR A 70 -18.88 -1.26 1.59
CA THR A 70 -19.16 -1.92 0.29
C THR A 70 -19.20 -3.45 0.37
N LYS A 71 -18.76 -4.05 1.48
CA LYS A 71 -18.70 -5.51 1.63
C LYS A 71 -20.08 -6.17 1.67
N PRO A 72 -21.10 -5.61 2.35
CA PRO A 72 -22.43 -6.19 2.35
C PRO A 72 -23.00 -6.31 0.93
N ARG A 73 -22.80 -5.31 0.06
CA ARG A 73 -23.20 -5.38 -1.37
C ARG A 73 -22.67 -6.63 -2.08
N LYS A 74 -21.39 -6.96 -1.84
CA LYS A 74 -20.74 -8.09 -2.49
C LYS A 74 -21.13 -9.43 -1.88
N LEU A 75 -21.25 -9.46 -0.55
CA LEU A 75 -21.67 -10.65 0.19
C LEU A 75 -23.12 -11.02 -0.09
N ASP A 76 -23.98 -10.04 -0.39
CA ASP A 76 -25.40 -10.24 -0.72
C ASP A 76 -25.60 -11.27 -1.85
N TYR A 77 -24.76 -11.18 -2.89
CA TYR A 77 -24.77 -12.11 -4.03
C TYR A 77 -23.89 -13.33 -3.80
N LEU A 78 -22.72 -13.15 -3.19
CA LEU A 78 -21.78 -14.26 -3.00
C LEU A 78 -22.37 -15.35 -2.12
N LEU A 79 -22.95 -14.97 -0.98
CA LEU A 79 -23.48 -15.91 0.01
C LEU A 79 -24.83 -16.50 -0.40
N ALA A 80 -25.50 -15.94 -1.42
CA ALA A 80 -26.67 -16.51 -2.07
C ALA A 80 -26.32 -17.54 -3.16
N SER A 81 -25.03 -17.77 -3.43
CA SER A 81 -24.56 -18.67 -4.49
C SER A 81 -23.86 -19.91 -3.95
N GLU A 82 -23.93 -21.00 -4.70
CA GLU A 82 -23.14 -22.20 -4.40
C GLU A 82 -21.63 -21.92 -4.55
N PRO A 83 -20.77 -22.51 -3.70
CA PRO A 83 -21.12 -23.44 -2.61
C PRO A 83 -21.50 -22.74 -1.28
N PHE A 84 -21.51 -21.41 -1.22
CA PHE A 84 -21.58 -20.68 0.05
C PHE A 84 -22.95 -20.76 0.74
N VAL A 85 -24.03 -20.79 -0.04
CA VAL A 85 -25.41 -20.86 0.47
C VAL A 85 -25.69 -22.16 1.23
N SER A 86 -25.13 -23.28 0.75
CA SER A 86 -25.30 -24.61 1.33
C SER A 86 -24.24 -24.90 2.42
N ALA A 87 -23.04 -24.31 2.32
CA ALA A 87 -21.93 -24.62 3.22
C ALA A 87 -22.18 -24.23 4.69
N PRO A 88 -21.96 -25.13 5.67
CA PRO A 88 -22.12 -24.82 7.10
C PRO A 88 -21.02 -23.90 7.65
N ALA A 89 -19.90 -23.78 6.91
CA ALA A 89 -18.77 -22.96 7.29
C ALA A 89 -18.11 -22.33 6.06
N TRP A 90 -17.41 -21.22 6.28
CA TRP A 90 -16.61 -20.54 5.24
C TRP A 90 -15.18 -20.31 5.71
N ALA A 91 -14.22 -20.28 4.80
CA ALA A 91 -12.84 -19.92 5.05
C ALA A 91 -12.53 -18.58 4.39
N ALA A 92 -11.79 -17.71 5.07
CA ALA A 92 -11.42 -16.41 4.51
C ALA A 92 -10.12 -15.92 5.11
N ALA A 93 -9.39 -15.10 4.34
CA ALA A 93 -8.11 -14.55 4.75
C ALA A 93 -8.08 -13.01 4.74
N GLY A 94 -7.28 -12.44 5.65
CA GLY A 94 -7.12 -10.99 5.75
C GLY A 94 -6.06 -10.56 6.76
N GLY A 95 -5.77 -9.26 6.79
CA GLY A 95 -5.04 -8.67 7.90
C GLY A 95 -5.83 -8.83 9.21
N ILE A 96 -5.16 -8.77 10.36
CA ILE A 96 -5.80 -8.93 11.68
C ILE A 96 -7.02 -8.03 11.91
N GLY A 97 -7.06 -6.84 11.28
CA GLY A 97 -8.22 -5.94 11.32
C GLY A 97 -8.91 -5.77 9.96
N SER A 98 -9.02 -6.83 9.17
CA SER A 98 -9.63 -6.74 7.83
C SER A 98 -11.13 -6.46 7.92
N GLY A 99 -11.57 -5.32 7.36
CA GLY A 99 -13.01 -5.01 7.24
C GLY A 99 -13.79 -6.04 6.41
N ASN A 100 -13.11 -6.79 5.52
CA ASN A 100 -13.75 -7.90 4.82
C ASN A 100 -14.12 -9.05 5.76
N LEU A 101 -13.26 -9.36 6.73
CA LEU A 101 -13.52 -10.42 7.70
C LEU A 101 -14.57 -9.99 8.72
N VAL A 102 -14.63 -8.70 9.10
CA VAL A 102 -15.74 -8.17 9.90
C VAL A 102 -17.08 -8.43 9.22
N ALA A 103 -17.22 -8.09 7.93
CA ALA A 103 -18.47 -8.31 7.21
C ALA A 103 -18.81 -9.81 7.05
N ILE A 104 -17.80 -10.67 6.83
CA ILE A 104 -18.00 -12.13 6.76
C ILE A 104 -18.41 -12.69 8.12
N THR A 105 -17.78 -12.26 9.22
CA THR A 105 -18.14 -12.67 10.58
C THR A 105 -19.58 -12.25 10.90
N ALA A 106 -19.97 -11.02 10.60
CA ALA A 106 -21.34 -10.56 10.80
C ALA A 106 -22.36 -11.36 9.96
N ALA A 107 -22.03 -11.69 8.71
CA ALA A 107 -22.89 -12.51 7.87
C ALA A 107 -23.01 -13.94 8.40
N ALA A 108 -21.93 -14.47 8.97
CA ALA A 108 -21.91 -15.80 9.55
C ALA A 108 -22.75 -15.85 10.84
N GLU A 109 -22.72 -14.79 11.66
CA GLU A 109 -23.62 -14.64 12.82
C GLU A 109 -25.09 -14.64 12.39
N GLU A 110 -25.44 -13.80 11.41
CA GLU A 110 -26.82 -13.66 10.93
C GLU A 110 -27.35 -14.95 10.28
N LEU A 111 -26.49 -15.70 9.57
CA LEU A 111 -26.87 -16.92 8.84
C LEU A 111 -26.58 -18.23 9.59
N GLY A 112 -26.12 -18.16 10.84
CA GLY A 112 -25.81 -19.34 11.67
C GLY A 112 -24.67 -20.21 11.11
N ARG A 113 -23.62 -19.60 10.56
CA ARG A 113 -22.46 -20.29 9.94
C ARG A 113 -21.20 -20.12 10.78
N SER A 114 -20.25 -21.03 10.59
CA SER A 114 -18.90 -20.91 11.19
C SER A 114 -17.90 -20.25 10.24
N VAL A 115 -16.89 -19.55 10.77
CA VAL A 115 -15.83 -18.94 9.94
C VAL A 115 -14.45 -19.48 10.32
N ARG A 116 -13.69 -19.99 9.36
CA ARG A 116 -12.24 -20.24 9.49
C ARG A 116 -11.49 -18.99 9.05
N ALA A 117 -11.09 -18.15 10.01
CA ALA A 117 -10.44 -16.87 9.74
C ALA A 117 -8.91 -17.01 9.74
N HIS A 118 -8.30 -16.90 8.55
CA HIS A 118 -6.84 -16.96 8.38
C HIS A 118 -6.24 -15.54 8.41
N LEU A 119 -5.76 -15.14 9.57
CA LEU A 119 -5.28 -13.77 9.82
C LEU A 119 -3.77 -13.66 9.65
N PHE A 120 -3.31 -12.62 8.96
CA PHE A 120 -1.91 -12.21 8.98
C PHE A 120 -1.71 -10.85 9.66
N TRP A 121 -0.54 -10.64 10.25
CA TRP A 121 -0.26 -9.39 10.95
C TRP A 121 -0.27 -8.16 10.05
N THR A 122 -0.90 -7.10 10.55
CA THR A 122 -0.82 -5.73 10.04
C THR A 122 -0.50 -4.78 11.20
N PRO A 123 0.08 -3.60 10.94
CA PRO A 123 0.30 -2.60 11.98
C PRO A 123 -0.99 -2.28 12.75
N LEU A 124 -0.86 -2.17 14.07
CA LEU A 124 -2.00 -1.95 14.96
C LEU A 124 -2.42 -0.48 14.93
N SER A 125 -3.73 -0.26 14.91
CA SER A 125 -4.40 1.01 15.16
C SER A 125 -5.69 0.70 15.92
N SER A 126 -6.35 1.71 16.49
CA SER A 126 -7.61 1.52 17.21
C SER A 126 -8.67 0.81 16.36
N GLY A 127 -8.85 1.23 15.09
CA GLY A 127 -9.80 0.58 14.18
C GLY A 127 -9.41 -0.85 13.77
N ILE A 128 -8.10 -1.16 13.70
CA ILE A 128 -7.63 -2.53 13.45
C ILE A 128 -7.89 -3.42 14.66
N GLU A 129 -7.66 -2.93 15.88
CA GLU A 129 -7.94 -3.66 17.11
C GLU A 129 -9.44 -3.89 17.29
N GLU A 130 -10.27 -2.88 17.03
CA GLU A 130 -11.73 -2.98 17.06
C GLU A 130 -12.24 -4.04 16.08
N ASN A 131 -11.74 -4.05 14.83
CA ASN A 131 -12.08 -5.09 13.85
C ASN A 131 -11.68 -6.48 14.33
N LEU A 132 -10.48 -6.62 14.90
CA LEU A 132 -10.00 -7.90 15.42
C LEU A 132 -10.86 -8.39 16.60
N ALA A 133 -11.22 -7.47 17.50
CA ALA A 133 -12.05 -7.77 18.66
C ALA A 133 -13.40 -8.32 18.21
N PHE A 134 -14.06 -7.66 17.28
CA PHE A 134 -15.33 -8.14 16.71
C PHE A 134 -15.18 -9.51 16.02
N ILE A 135 -14.15 -9.69 15.18
CA ILE A 135 -13.90 -10.98 14.51
C ILE A 135 -13.75 -12.10 15.55
N ALA A 136 -13.00 -11.85 16.63
CA ALA A 136 -12.76 -12.83 17.68
C ALA A 136 -13.99 -13.07 18.58
N SER A 137 -14.89 -12.08 18.72
CA SER A 137 -16.14 -12.24 19.47
C SER A 137 -17.11 -13.19 18.76
N GLY A 138 -17.19 -13.12 17.44
CA GLY A 138 -18.14 -13.89 16.64
C GLY A 138 -17.78 -15.37 16.41
N PRO A 139 -18.41 -16.03 15.42
CA PRO A 139 -18.28 -17.47 15.14
C PRO A 139 -16.96 -17.85 14.45
N ALA A 140 -15.94 -16.98 14.52
CA ALA A 140 -14.69 -17.17 13.82
C ALA A 140 -13.70 -17.99 14.65
N VAL A 141 -13.23 -19.09 14.08
CA VAL A 141 -12.04 -19.82 14.54
C VAL A 141 -10.82 -19.24 13.84
N ILE A 142 -9.93 -18.61 14.61
CA ILE A 142 -8.81 -17.84 14.09
C ILE A 142 -7.55 -18.71 13.95
N SER A 143 -6.97 -18.71 12.75
CA SER A 143 -5.62 -19.18 12.46
C SER A 143 -4.70 -18.00 12.19
N PHE A 144 -3.61 -17.85 12.95
CA PHE A 144 -2.71 -16.70 12.84
C PHE A 144 -1.40 -17.02 12.09
N TYR A 145 -1.01 -16.10 11.20
CA TYR A 145 0.22 -16.14 10.42
C TYR A 145 1.03 -14.86 10.63
N ARG A 146 2.35 -14.98 10.72
CA ARG A 146 3.23 -13.84 11.05
C ARG A 146 3.20 -12.73 10.00
N SER A 147 2.98 -13.10 8.73
CA SER A 147 2.89 -12.22 7.57
C SER A 147 2.02 -12.84 6.47
N ARG A 148 1.63 -12.03 5.48
CA ARG A 148 0.92 -12.50 4.27
C ARG A 148 1.72 -13.55 3.49
N VAL A 149 3.06 -13.44 3.49
CA VAL A 149 3.95 -14.42 2.84
C VAL A 149 3.88 -15.77 3.57
N THR A 150 3.95 -15.77 4.91
CA THR A 150 3.82 -17.01 5.68
C THR A 150 2.46 -17.67 5.47
N LEU A 151 1.40 -16.88 5.33
CA LEU A 151 0.08 -17.39 4.96
C LEU A 151 0.12 -18.05 3.58
N ALA A 152 0.65 -17.37 2.56
CA ALA A 152 0.74 -17.90 1.20
C ALA A 152 1.56 -19.20 1.11
N LEU A 153 2.62 -19.34 1.92
CA LEU A 153 3.45 -20.55 1.94
C LEU A 153 2.78 -21.72 2.66
N ARG A 154 2.06 -21.47 3.76
CA ARG A 154 1.50 -22.53 4.61
C ARG A 154 0.07 -22.91 4.26
N CYS A 155 -0.70 -21.99 3.70
CA CYS A 155 -2.08 -22.20 3.31
C CYS A 155 -2.39 -21.40 2.03
N PRO A 156 -1.74 -21.68 0.89
CA PRO A 156 -2.00 -20.96 -0.36
C PRO A 156 -3.46 -21.04 -0.80
N ALA A 157 -4.13 -22.16 -0.48
CA ALA A 157 -5.51 -22.41 -0.87
C ALA A 157 -6.51 -21.37 -0.31
N VAL A 158 -6.26 -20.73 0.85
CA VAL A 158 -7.17 -19.67 1.33
C VAL A 158 -7.03 -18.35 0.56
N LEU A 159 -5.98 -18.20 -0.24
CA LEU A 159 -5.75 -17.02 -1.08
C LEU A 159 -6.21 -17.22 -2.52
N THR A 160 -6.12 -18.45 -3.05
CA THR A 160 -6.32 -18.73 -4.48
C THR A 160 -7.20 -19.93 -4.77
N GLY A 161 -7.45 -20.79 -3.79
CA GLY A 161 -8.21 -22.04 -3.95
C GLY A 161 -9.71 -21.86 -3.73
N PRO A 162 -10.52 -22.81 -4.18
CA PRO A 162 -11.97 -22.80 -3.96
C PRO A 162 -12.35 -23.24 -2.53
N GLU A 163 -11.49 -24.00 -1.85
CA GLU A 163 -11.74 -24.50 -0.48
C GLU A 163 -10.43 -24.76 0.28
N VAL A 164 -10.53 -24.82 1.62
CA VAL A 164 -9.45 -25.28 2.52
C VAL A 164 -10.01 -26.33 3.48
N GLY A 165 -9.59 -27.58 3.30
CA GLY A 165 -10.03 -28.70 4.14
C GLY A 165 -11.54 -28.88 4.09
N GLY A 166 -12.11 -28.95 2.88
CA GLY A 166 -13.54 -29.11 2.61
C GLY A 166 -14.42 -27.90 2.93
N VAL A 167 -13.82 -26.75 3.28
CA VAL A 167 -14.55 -25.53 3.62
C VAL A 167 -14.36 -24.50 2.50
N PRO A 168 -15.45 -24.03 1.83
CA PRO A 168 -15.35 -23.06 0.75
C PRO A 168 -14.66 -21.76 1.15
N VAL A 169 -13.81 -21.26 0.26
CA VAL A 169 -13.01 -20.06 0.48
C VAL A 169 -13.73 -18.84 -0.11
N ILE A 170 -14.05 -17.88 0.75
CA ILE A 170 -14.43 -16.53 0.34
C ILE A 170 -13.14 -15.79 -0.04
N PRO A 171 -12.98 -15.38 -1.32
CA PRO A 171 -11.73 -14.80 -1.79
C PRO A 171 -11.44 -13.44 -1.14
N PRO A 172 -10.18 -12.99 -1.12
CA PRO A 172 -9.81 -11.70 -0.54
C PRO A 172 -10.68 -10.52 -1.03
N GLY A 173 -11.20 -9.77 -0.07
CA GLY A 173 -12.10 -8.64 -0.34
C GLY A 173 -13.48 -9.04 -0.88
N SER A 174 -13.84 -10.32 -0.77
CA SER A 174 -15.04 -10.97 -1.33
C SER A 174 -15.14 -10.73 -2.83
N THR A 175 -14.02 -10.92 -3.54
CA THR A 175 -13.90 -10.61 -4.97
C THR A 175 -14.02 -11.87 -5.81
N SER A 176 -15.18 -12.05 -6.40
CA SER A 176 -15.48 -13.07 -7.40
C SER A 176 -16.44 -12.46 -8.44
N PRO A 177 -16.63 -13.09 -9.60
CA PRO A 177 -17.55 -12.61 -10.63
C PRO A 177 -18.96 -12.35 -10.09
N ILE A 178 -19.55 -13.33 -9.38
CA ILE A 178 -20.88 -13.21 -8.76
C ILE A 178 -20.94 -12.10 -7.71
N ALA A 179 -19.91 -11.97 -6.87
CA ALA A 179 -19.88 -10.95 -5.83
C ALA A 179 -19.80 -9.52 -6.40
N MET A 180 -19.20 -9.34 -7.58
CA MET A 180 -19.08 -8.02 -8.21
C MET A 180 -20.42 -7.49 -8.76
N ILE A 181 -21.43 -8.36 -8.97
CA ILE A 181 -22.78 -7.94 -9.37
C ILE A 181 -23.40 -6.98 -8.35
N GLY A 182 -23.13 -7.15 -7.05
CA GLY A 182 -23.58 -6.21 -6.03
C GLY A 182 -23.07 -4.78 -6.22
N MET A 183 -21.90 -4.63 -6.85
CA MET A 183 -21.33 -3.32 -7.18
C MET A 183 -21.80 -2.82 -8.56
N VAL A 184 -22.18 -3.72 -9.47
CA VAL A 184 -22.93 -3.35 -10.68
C VAL A 184 -24.27 -2.74 -10.28
N ARG A 185 -25.01 -3.40 -9.38
CA ARG A 185 -26.26 -2.87 -8.81
C ARG A 185 -26.06 -1.49 -8.18
N ALA A 186 -24.97 -1.30 -7.45
CA ALA A 186 -24.64 0.01 -6.85
C ALA A 186 -24.41 1.12 -7.89
N GLY A 187 -23.85 0.81 -9.06
CA GLY A 187 -23.74 1.76 -10.17
C GLY A 187 -25.10 2.13 -10.77
N LEU A 188 -26.00 1.15 -10.91
CA LEU A 188 -27.38 1.39 -11.34
C LEU A 188 -28.19 2.19 -10.31
N GLU A 189 -27.98 1.94 -9.01
CA GLU A 189 -28.54 2.76 -7.94
C GLU A 189 -28.12 4.22 -8.10
N LEU A 190 -26.83 4.49 -8.31
CA LEU A 190 -26.34 5.86 -8.52
C LEU A 190 -26.96 6.49 -9.76
N SER A 191 -27.09 5.75 -10.86
CA SER A 191 -27.79 6.23 -12.07
C SER A 191 -29.24 6.60 -11.79
N ALA A 192 -29.96 5.78 -11.02
CA ALA A 192 -31.33 6.08 -10.61
C ALA A 192 -31.40 7.37 -9.77
N GLN A 193 -30.48 7.56 -8.81
CA GLN A 193 -30.41 8.79 -7.99
C GLN A 193 -30.10 10.04 -8.82
N VAL A 194 -29.22 9.93 -9.82
CA VAL A 194 -28.94 11.03 -10.77
C VAL A 194 -30.19 11.38 -11.57
N ARG A 195 -30.89 10.38 -12.12
CA ARG A 195 -32.14 10.59 -12.87
C ARG A 195 -33.26 11.18 -12.01
N ALA A 196 -33.31 10.82 -10.73
CA ALA A 196 -34.24 11.36 -9.76
C ALA A 196 -33.89 12.80 -9.32
N GLY A 197 -32.72 13.33 -9.71
CA GLY A 197 -32.28 14.68 -9.34
C GLY A 197 -31.73 14.80 -7.92
N GLU A 198 -31.40 13.68 -7.25
CA GLU A 198 -30.79 13.70 -5.90
C GLU A 198 -29.38 14.31 -5.89
N LEU A 199 -28.69 14.24 -7.03
CA LEU A 199 -27.36 14.79 -7.27
C LEU A 199 -27.15 15.04 -8.78
N PRO A 200 -26.25 15.95 -9.16
CA PRO A 200 -25.83 16.06 -10.55
C PRO A 200 -25.02 14.81 -10.98
N GLU A 201 -25.03 14.49 -12.28
CA GLU A 201 -24.17 13.45 -12.85
C GLU A 201 -22.70 13.73 -12.49
N PRO A 202 -22.00 12.81 -11.80
CA PRO A 202 -20.59 12.99 -11.48
C PRO A 202 -19.72 12.71 -12.71
N ASP A 203 -18.77 13.60 -12.99
CA ASP A 203 -17.72 13.35 -13.99
C ASP A 203 -16.66 12.37 -13.46
N HIS A 204 -16.39 12.44 -12.14
CA HIS A 204 -15.39 11.62 -11.47
C HIS A 204 -15.93 10.95 -10.21
N VAL A 205 -15.67 9.65 -10.07
CA VAL A 205 -15.86 8.90 -8.82
C VAL A 205 -14.51 8.47 -8.26
N PHE A 206 -14.21 8.88 -7.03
CA PHE A 206 -13.04 8.44 -6.28
C PHE A 206 -13.39 7.25 -5.40
N MET A 207 -12.67 6.14 -5.54
CA MET A 207 -12.90 4.92 -4.77
C MET A 207 -11.59 4.23 -4.40
N ALA A 208 -11.53 3.59 -3.22
CA ALA A 208 -10.39 2.78 -2.84
C ALA A 208 -10.27 1.50 -3.70
N PHE A 209 -9.07 1.22 -4.19
CA PHE A 209 -8.72 -0.02 -4.88
C PHE A 209 -7.91 -0.95 -3.94
N GLY A 210 -8.60 -1.94 -3.37
CA GLY A 210 -7.99 -3.05 -2.64
C GLY A 210 -7.84 -4.29 -3.54
N SER A 211 -8.77 -5.23 -3.41
CA SER A 211 -8.87 -6.44 -4.26
C SER A 211 -9.45 -6.18 -5.65
N GLY A 212 -9.84 -4.94 -5.96
CA GLY A 212 -10.34 -4.49 -7.27
C GLY A 212 -11.83 -4.68 -7.52
N GLY A 213 -12.48 -5.67 -6.88
CA GLY A 213 -13.87 -6.02 -7.23
C GLY A 213 -14.90 -4.89 -7.06
N SER A 214 -14.71 -3.98 -6.10
CA SER A 214 -15.62 -2.84 -5.93
C SER A 214 -15.54 -1.85 -7.08
N ALA A 215 -14.32 -1.43 -7.44
CA ALA A 215 -14.10 -0.48 -8.52
C ALA A 215 -14.49 -1.07 -9.89
N VAL A 216 -14.16 -2.34 -10.15
CA VAL A 216 -14.49 -3.03 -11.40
C VAL A 216 -16.00 -3.22 -11.57
N GLY A 217 -16.70 -3.70 -10.53
CA GLY A 217 -18.15 -3.87 -10.59
C GLY A 217 -18.87 -2.53 -10.74
N LEU A 218 -18.40 -1.50 -10.02
CA LEU A 218 -18.94 -0.15 -10.16
C LEU A 218 -18.75 0.39 -11.58
N ALA A 219 -17.57 0.22 -12.18
CA ALA A 219 -17.29 0.70 -13.54
C ALA A 219 -18.31 0.18 -14.56
N LEU A 220 -18.62 -1.11 -14.51
CA LEU A 220 -19.63 -1.69 -15.39
C LEU A 220 -21.04 -1.22 -15.04
N GLY A 221 -21.37 -1.09 -13.74
CA GLY A 221 -22.67 -0.58 -13.30
C GLY A 221 -22.95 0.85 -13.74
N LEU A 222 -21.95 1.73 -13.72
CA LEU A 222 -22.09 3.11 -14.22
C LEU A 222 -22.38 3.14 -15.73
N ALA A 223 -21.64 2.33 -16.50
CA ALA A 223 -21.83 2.23 -17.95
C ALA A 223 -23.21 1.66 -18.31
N LEU A 224 -23.64 0.58 -17.66
CA LEU A 224 -24.99 0.02 -17.82
C LEU A 224 -26.09 1.02 -17.43
N GLY A 225 -25.82 1.86 -16.42
CA GLY A 225 -26.69 2.93 -16.00
C GLY A 225 -26.70 4.15 -16.94
N GLY A 226 -25.91 4.15 -18.02
CA GLY A 226 -25.82 5.24 -18.98
C GLY A 226 -25.07 6.49 -18.49
N LEU A 227 -24.29 6.38 -17.41
CA LEU A 227 -23.53 7.50 -16.86
C LEU A 227 -22.19 7.65 -17.60
N ARG A 228 -21.81 8.89 -17.93
CA ARG A 228 -20.51 9.24 -18.56
C ARG A 228 -19.45 9.57 -17.52
N THR A 229 -19.50 8.84 -16.41
CA THR A 229 -18.62 9.01 -15.26
C THR A 229 -17.32 8.25 -15.46
N SER A 230 -16.20 8.80 -15.00
CA SER A 230 -14.92 8.11 -14.90
C SER A 230 -14.59 7.76 -13.45
N ILE A 231 -13.80 6.70 -13.23
CA ILE A 231 -13.38 6.26 -11.90
C ILE A 231 -11.89 6.54 -11.69
N VAL A 232 -11.56 7.19 -10.58
CA VAL A 232 -10.21 7.27 -10.04
C VAL A 232 -10.11 6.27 -8.88
N ALA A 233 -9.50 5.12 -9.14
CA ALA A 233 -9.39 4.02 -8.20
C ALA A 233 -8.04 4.07 -7.48
N VAL A 234 -8.03 4.47 -6.22
CA VAL A 234 -6.81 4.76 -5.45
C VAL A 234 -6.29 3.49 -4.78
N ALA A 235 -5.12 3.01 -5.20
CA ALA A 235 -4.55 1.76 -4.71
C ALA A 235 -4.15 1.83 -3.23
N ALA A 236 -4.78 0.97 -2.42
CA ALA A 236 -4.49 0.80 -1.00
C ALA A 236 -3.63 -0.46 -0.72
N VAL A 237 -3.22 -1.16 -1.77
CA VAL A 237 -2.38 -2.37 -1.74
C VAL A 237 -1.18 -2.23 -2.66
N GLU A 238 -0.19 -3.11 -2.50
CA GLU A 238 1.02 -3.12 -3.32
C GLU A 238 0.69 -3.25 -4.82
N ARG A 239 1.47 -2.57 -5.68
CA ARG A 239 1.20 -2.46 -7.13
C ARG A 239 0.96 -3.79 -7.84
N LEU A 240 1.63 -4.86 -7.41
CA LEU A 240 1.45 -6.21 -7.97
C LEU A 240 0.02 -6.75 -7.78
N LEU A 241 -0.71 -6.26 -6.78
CA LEU A 241 -2.09 -6.65 -6.48
C LEU A 241 -3.13 -5.69 -7.09
N SER A 242 -2.69 -4.62 -7.75
CA SER A 242 -3.53 -3.55 -8.30
C SER A 242 -3.12 -3.15 -9.71
N MET A 243 -2.65 -4.11 -10.51
CA MET A 243 -2.26 -3.87 -11.91
C MET A 243 -3.48 -3.73 -12.82
N LYS A 244 -3.39 -2.90 -13.87
CA LYS A 244 -4.41 -2.76 -14.91
C LYS A 244 -4.83 -4.11 -15.54
N ARG A 245 -3.86 -5.00 -15.82
CA ARG A 245 -4.15 -6.35 -16.36
C ARG A 245 -5.02 -7.21 -15.44
N TYR A 246 -4.87 -7.04 -14.12
CA TYR A 246 -5.67 -7.76 -13.13
C TYR A 246 -7.09 -7.21 -13.09
N ALA A 247 -7.26 -5.88 -13.09
CA ALA A 247 -8.58 -5.26 -13.20
C ALA A 247 -9.30 -5.64 -14.51
N ALA A 248 -8.59 -5.69 -15.64
CA ALA A 248 -9.15 -6.14 -16.92
C ALA A 248 -9.57 -7.63 -16.87
N SER A 249 -8.81 -8.48 -16.15
CA SER A 249 -9.21 -9.86 -15.92
C SER A 249 -10.49 -9.97 -15.10
N LEU A 250 -10.62 -9.19 -14.03
CA LEU A 250 -11.84 -9.15 -13.22
C LEU A 250 -13.04 -8.67 -14.05
N SER A 251 -12.85 -7.65 -14.89
CA SER A 251 -13.88 -7.11 -15.77
C SER A 251 -14.39 -8.17 -16.77
N ARG A 252 -13.49 -8.91 -17.43
CA ARG A 252 -13.88 -10.02 -18.31
C ARG A 252 -14.64 -11.12 -17.56
N SER A 253 -14.18 -11.48 -16.36
CA SER A 253 -14.87 -12.52 -15.58
C SER A 253 -16.26 -12.07 -15.10
N LEU A 254 -16.43 -10.79 -14.75
CA LEU A 254 -17.74 -10.20 -14.44
C LEU A 254 -18.68 -10.24 -15.65
N ALA A 255 -18.21 -9.81 -16.82
CA ALA A 255 -18.99 -9.85 -18.05
C ALA A 255 -19.45 -11.28 -18.39
N ALA A 256 -18.54 -12.26 -18.25
CA ALA A 256 -18.88 -13.68 -18.45
C ALA A 256 -19.89 -14.23 -17.42
N GLU A 257 -19.87 -13.75 -16.18
CA GLU A 257 -20.88 -14.12 -15.17
C GLU A 257 -22.26 -13.54 -15.50
N LEU A 258 -22.32 -12.26 -15.90
CA LEU A 258 -23.57 -11.62 -16.30
C LEU A 258 -24.16 -12.26 -17.57
N ALA A 259 -23.32 -12.59 -18.56
CA ALA A 259 -23.73 -13.30 -19.77
C ALA A 259 -24.33 -14.69 -19.45
N ARG A 260 -23.73 -15.44 -18.52
CA ARG A 260 -24.29 -16.72 -18.03
C ARG A 260 -25.66 -16.58 -17.37
N ARG A 261 -26.00 -15.38 -16.90
CA ARG A 261 -27.29 -15.05 -16.26
C ARG A 261 -28.28 -14.41 -17.22
N GLY A 262 -27.96 -14.36 -18.52
CA GLY A 262 -28.86 -13.88 -19.56
C GLY A 262 -28.70 -12.40 -19.91
N LEU A 263 -27.82 -11.65 -19.23
CA LEU A 263 -27.50 -10.27 -19.61
C LEU A 263 -26.48 -10.28 -20.75
N LYS A 264 -26.96 -10.06 -21.97
CA LYS A 264 -26.16 -9.99 -23.20
C LYS A 264 -25.85 -8.53 -23.57
N ASP A 265 -24.95 -8.36 -24.53
CA ASP A 265 -24.64 -7.05 -25.14
C ASP A 265 -24.23 -5.98 -24.13
N LEU A 266 -23.38 -6.38 -23.17
CA LEU A 266 -22.87 -5.48 -22.14
C LEU A 266 -21.98 -4.38 -22.76
N PRO A 267 -22.14 -3.11 -22.35
CA PRO A 267 -21.28 -2.03 -22.80
C PRO A 267 -19.86 -2.19 -22.23
N ASP A 268 -18.92 -1.47 -22.81
CA ASP A 268 -17.60 -1.31 -22.22
C ASP A 268 -17.72 -0.65 -20.83
N PRO A 269 -16.99 -1.14 -19.81
CA PRO A 269 -17.00 -0.53 -18.49
C PRO A 269 -16.56 0.94 -18.53
N ALA A 270 -17.08 1.75 -17.60
CA ALA A 270 -16.69 3.14 -17.45
C ALA A 270 -15.16 3.30 -17.33
N PRO A 271 -14.56 4.36 -17.93
CA PRO A 271 -13.12 4.58 -17.87
C PRO A 271 -12.60 4.57 -16.43
N MET A 272 -11.58 3.75 -16.15
CA MET A 272 -11.00 3.62 -14.81
C MET A 272 -9.49 3.81 -14.83
N GLU A 273 -9.02 4.79 -14.08
CA GLU A 273 -7.61 4.97 -13.71
C GLU A 273 -7.33 4.27 -12.38
N ILE A 274 -6.22 3.53 -12.28
CA ILE A 274 -5.73 3.01 -11.00
C ILE A 274 -4.51 3.83 -10.59
N ASP A 275 -4.66 4.60 -9.52
CA ASP A 275 -3.63 5.49 -9.01
C ASP A 275 -2.85 4.83 -7.87
N HIS A 276 -1.54 4.67 -8.05
CA HIS A 276 -0.62 4.06 -7.07
C HIS A 276 0.10 5.10 -6.19
N GLY A 277 -0.12 6.40 -6.38
CA GLY A 277 0.64 7.48 -5.75
C GLY A 277 0.42 7.64 -4.23
N TYR A 278 -0.64 7.02 -3.69
CA TYR A 278 -1.13 7.31 -2.33
C TYR A 278 -0.97 6.14 -1.35
N LEU A 279 -0.35 5.04 -1.77
CA LEU A 279 -0.16 3.85 -0.92
C LEU A 279 0.69 4.15 0.34
N GLY A 280 1.68 5.03 0.21
CA GLY A 280 2.65 5.33 1.25
C GLY A 280 3.55 4.14 1.56
N ARG A 281 3.79 3.87 2.84
CA ARG A 281 4.68 2.79 3.31
C ARG A 281 4.14 1.37 3.05
N GLY A 282 2.86 1.24 2.70
CA GLY A 282 2.26 -0.05 2.34
C GLY A 282 0.85 -0.24 2.86
N TYR A 283 0.37 -1.47 2.70
CA TYR A 283 -0.95 -1.89 3.13
C TYR A 283 -1.18 -1.68 4.63
N ALA A 284 -2.38 -1.20 4.99
CA ALA A 284 -2.81 -0.95 6.37
C ALA A 284 -1.95 0.07 7.16
N ILE A 285 -1.02 0.77 6.51
CA ILE A 285 -0.22 1.83 7.12
C ILE A 285 -0.79 3.18 6.69
N ALA A 286 -1.19 3.99 7.67
CA ALA A 286 -1.61 5.37 7.46
C ALA A 286 -0.45 6.24 6.94
N THR A 287 -0.79 7.20 6.09
CA THR A 287 0.08 8.32 5.68
C THR A 287 -0.34 9.59 6.42
N LYS A 288 0.55 10.59 6.48
CA LYS A 288 0.20 11.92 7.01
C LYS A 288 -1.00 12.51 6.28
N ASP A 289 -1.02 12.40 4.96
CA ASP A 289 -2.12 12.91 4.13
C ASP A 289 -3.42 12.16 4.38
N SER A 290 -3.36 10.83 4.59
CA SER A 290 -4.58 10.06 4.92
C SER A 290 -5.17 10.43 6.28
N LEU A 291 -4.32 10.77 7.26
CA LEU A 291 -4.76 11.24 8.57
C LEU A 291 -5.36 12.65 8.49
N ALA A 292 -4.71 13.56 7.75
CA ALA A 292 -5.24 14.89 7.49
C ALA A 292 -6.58 14.85 6.75
N ALA A 293 -6.76 13.88 5.83
CA ALA A 293 -8.03 13.64 5.16
C ALA A 293 -9.11 13.13 6.13
N CYS A 294 -8.77 12.23 7.06
CA CYS A 294 -9.67 11.83 8.14
C CYS A 294 -10.12 13.03 8.99
N GLU A 295 -9.19 13.91 9.37
CA GLU A 295 -9.49 15.11 10.15
C GLU A 295 -10.37 16.11 9.39
N ALA A 296 -10.13 16.29 8.09
CA ALA A 296 -10.95 17.16 7.25
C ALA A 296 -12.41 16.68 7.20
N LEU A 297 -12.63 15.38 6.97
CA LEU A 297 -13.99 14.82 6.90
C LEU A 297 -14.65 14.76 8.28
N ALA A 298 -13.88 14.62 9.36
CA ALA A 298 -14.41 14.67 10.71
C ALA A 298 -15.06 16.03 11.03
N LYS A 299 -14.55 17.14 10.46
CA LYS A 299 -15.17 18.48 10.58
C LYS A 299 -16.53 18.56 9.89
N GLU A 300 -16.75 17.76 8.85
CA GLU A 300 -18.04 17.57 8.17
C GLU A 300 -18.94 16.53 8.88
N GLY A 301 -18.55 16.05 10.07
CA GLY A 301 -19.29 15.01 10.80
C GLY A 301 -19.17 13.61 10.21
N ILE A 302 -18.24 13.38 9.27
CA ILE A 302 -18.04 12.11 8.57
C ILE A 302 -16.74 11.45 9.04
N ARG A 303 -16.82 10.19 9.47
CA ARG A 303 -15.64 9.43 9.92
C ARG A 303 -15.19 8.49 8.80
N ILE A 304 -13.93 8.62 8.39
CA ILE A 304 -13.25 7.70 7.48
C ILE A 304 -12.03 7.08 8.15
N GLU A 305 -11.56 5.94 7.67
CA GLU A 305 -10.38 5.25 8.21
C GLU A 305 -9.14 5.52 7.33
N PRO A 306 -7.92 5.55 7.89
CA PRO A 306 -6.75 6.04 7.16
C PRO A 306 -6.08 5.03 6.22
N ALA A 307 -6.49 3.75 6.22
CA ALA A 307 -5.84 2.72 5.41
C ALA A 307 -6.37 2.63 3.97
N TYR A 308 -7.65 2.93 3.72
CA TYR A 308 -8.28 2.94 2.39
C TYR A 308 -8.98 4.26 2.09
N THR A 309 -10.03 4.62 2.84
CA THR A 309 -10.87 5.78 2.53
C THR A 309 -10.13 7.09 2.75
N GLY A 310 -9.28 7.18 3.78
CA GLY A 310 -8.39 8.32 4.03
C GLY A 310 -7.36 8.53 2.91
N LYS A 311 -6.76 7.46 2.37
CA LYS A 311 -5.84 7.56 1.21
C LYS A 311 -6.57 8.01 -0.05
N THR A 312 -7.78 7.52 -0.24
CA THR A 312 -8.61 7.88 -1.39
C THR A 312 -9.05 9.35 -1.32
N MET A 313 -9.44 9.83 -0.14
CA MET A 313 -9.79 11.23 0.08
C MET A 313 -8.57 12.16 -0.04
N ALA A 314 -7.40 11.73 0.46
CA ALA A 314 -6.14 12.45 0.24
C ALA A 314 -5.83 12.62 -1.26
N ALA A 315 -6.07 11.58 -2.06
CA ALA A 315 -5.94 11.66 -3.52
C ALA A 315 -6.91 12.67 -4.12
N LEU A 316 -8.18 12.63 -3.74
CA LEU A 316 -9.18 13.60 -4.19
C LEU A 316 -8.73 15.04 -3.90
N PHE A 317 -8.27 15.32 -2.68
CA PHE A 317 -7.76 16.64 -2.31
C PHE A 317 -6.57 17.08 -3.16
N HIS A 318 -5.63 16.18 -3.43
CA HIS A 318 -4.48 16.50 -4.29
C HIS A 318 -4.87 16.71 -5.75
N TYR A 319 -5.81 15.93 -6.29
CA TYR A 319 -6.33 16.12 -7.64
C TYR A 319 -7.02 17.49 -7.77
N ALA A 320 -7.89 17.84 -6.81
CA ALA A 320 -8.58 19.13 -6.80
C ALA A 320 -7.60 20.31 -6.68
N ARG A 321 -6.66 20.27 -5.72
CA ARG A 321 -5.68 21.34 -5.50
C ARG A 321 -4.74 21.56 -6.69
N ARG A 322 -4.50 20.53 -7.51
CA ARG A 322 -3.70 20.62 -8.73
C ARG A 322 -4.51 21.03 -9.96
N GLY A 323 -5.82 21.24 -9.81
CA GLY A 323 -6.73 21.50 -10.94
C GLY A 323 -6.89 20.30 -11.89
N ALA A 324 -6.52 19.09 -11.46
CA ALA A 324 -6.67 17.87 -12.27
C ALA A 324 -8.13 17.41 -12.38
N ILE A 325 -8.98 17.87 -11.47
CA ILE A 325 -10.43 17.75 -11.53
C ILE A 325 -11.05 19.13 -11.31
N THR A 326 -12.03 19.49 -12.13
CA THR A 326 -12.70 20.80 -12.11
C THR A 326 -14.22 20.70 -12.20
N LYS A 327 -14.75 19.47 -12.11
CA LYS A 327 -16.16 19.17 -12.37
C LYS A 327 -16.80 18.39 -11.22
N ASN A 328 -18.04 17.94 -11.42
CA ASN A 328 -18.83 17.24 -10.40
C ASN A 328 -18.09 15.97 -9.96
N THR A 329 -17.78 15.88 -8.67
CA THR A 329 -16.98 14.79 -8.12
C THR A 329 -17.75 14.08 -7.02
N LEU A 330 -17.68 12.75 -7.02
CA LEU A 330 -18.26 11.91 -6.00
C LEU A 330 -17.16 11.09 -5.31
N PHE A 331 -17.11 11.13 -3.99
CA PHE A 331 -16.30 10.21 -3.19
C PHE A 331 -17.13 9.01 -2.74
N TRP A 332 -16.67 7.78 -2.98
CA TRP A 332 -17.38 6.59 -2.54
C TRP A 332 -16.85 6.10 -1.19
N HIS A 333 -17.67 6.19 -0.14
CA HIS A 333 -17.27 5.77 1.20
C HIS A 333 -17.31 4.25 1.33
N THR A 334 -16.18 3.58 1.13
CA THR A 334 -16.15 2.11 1.09
C THR A 334 -16.06 1.40 2.44
N ALA A 335 -15.72 2.13 3.50
CA ALA A 335 -15.52 1.59 4.86
C ALA A 335 -16.82 1.60 5.68
N ARG A 336 -16.87 0.79 6.75
CA ARG A 336 -17.94 0.82 7.76
C ARG A 336 -17.90 2.10 8.61
N ARG A 337 -19.04 2.51 9.16
CA ARG A 337 -19.15 3.63 10.10
C ARG A 337 -19.23 3.21 11.56
N GLU A 338 -19.96 2.13 11.85
CA GLU A 338 -20.45 1.84 13.20
C GLU A 338 -19.36 1.32 14.12
N HIS A 339 -19.43 1.72 15.39
CA HIS A 339 -18.58 1.15 16.43
C HIS A 339 -18.96 -0.30 16.65
N LEU A 340 -18.00 -1.20 16.58
CA LEU A 340 -18.23 -2.62 16.83
C LEU A 340 -18.17 -2.86 18.34
N ILE A 341 -19.15 -3.59 18.86
CA ILE A 341 -19.21 -3.97 20.28
C ILE A 341 -18.67 -5.40 20.41
N PRO A 342 -17.42 -5.59 20.87
CA PRO A 342 -16.89 -6.93 21.10
C PRO A 342 -17.35 -7.50 22.45
N GLU A 343 -17.36 -8.82 22.57
CA GLU A 343 -17.44 -9.52 23.85
C GLU A 343 -16.25 -9.17 24.75
N THR A 344 -16.47 -9.06 26.06
CA THR A 344 -15.44 -8.65 27.03
C THR A 344 -14.22 -9.58 27.08
N ASN A 345 -14.41 -10.87 26.82
CA ASN A 345 -13.38 -11.91 26.83
C ASN A 345 -12.79 -12.21 25.44
N TRP A 346 -12.99 -11.35 24.42
CA TRP A 346 -12.52 -11.62 23.05
C TRP A 346 -11.02 -11.93 22.95
N ARG A 347 -10.21 -11.39 23.86
CA ARG A 347 -8.75 -11.63 23.90
C ARG A 347 -8.39 -13.06 24.26
N ASP A 348 -9.23 -13.75 25.03
CA ASP A 348 -9.03 -15.14 25.44
C ASP A 348 -9.32 -16.11 24.30
N LYS A 349 -10.10 -15.67 23.31
CA LYS A 349 -10.44 -16.41 22.09
C LYS A 349 -9.34 -16.35 21.02
N LEU A 350 -8.28 -15.55 21.23
CA LEU A 350 -7.20 -15.39 20.26
C LEU A 350 -6.18 -16.53 20.33
N PRO A 351 -5.56 -16.92 19.19
CA PRO A 351 -4.41 -17.81 19.22
C PRO A 351 -3.29 -17.26 20.10
N PRO A 352 -2.58 -18.10 20.89
CA PRO A 352 -1.59 -17.64 21.87
C PRO A 352 -0.53 -16.69 21.29
N GLU A 353 -0.07 -16.96 20.07
CA GLU A 353 0.92 -16.13 19.38
C GLU A 353 0.37 -14.75 18.99
N LEU A 354 -0.91 -14.66 18.57
CA LEU A 354 -1.56 -13.39 18.26
C LEU A 354 -1.80 -12.59 19.55
N ALA A 355 -2.32 -13.23 20.60
CA ALA A 355 -2.54 -12.62 21.90
C ALA A 355 -1.23 -12.04 22.49
N ARG A 356 -0.14 -12.81 22.44
CA ARG A 356 1.19 -12.36 22.85
C ARG A 356 1.64 -11.13 22.06
N ARG A 357 1.46 -11.15 20.73
CA ARG A 357 1.88 -10.06 19.86
C ARG A 357 1.08 -8.77 20.06
N LEU A 358 -0.21 -8.87 20.39
CA LEU A 358 -1.02 -7.72 20.79
C LEU A 358 -0.57 -7.11 22.11
N ARG A 359 -0.30 -7.94 23.15
CA ARG A 359 0.23 -7.45 24.43
C ARG A 359 1.52 -6.66 24.25
N GLU A 360 2.43 -7.20 23.43
CA GLU A 360 3.69 -6.53 23.09
C GLU A 360 3.51 -5.25 22.25
N ALA A 361 2.36 -5.06 21.59
CA ALA A 361 2.04 -3.86 20.81
C ALA A 361 1.32 -2.79 21.64
N GLY A 362 0.59 -3.16 22.70
CA GLY A 362 -0.22 -2.27 23.54
C GLY A 362 0.46 -1.73 24.81
N SER A 363 1.66 -2.19 25.17
CA SER A 363 2.44 -1.57 26.26
C SER A 363 2.98 -0.20 25.82
N PRO A 364 3.00 0.84 26.69
CA PRO A 364 3.76 2.06 26.41
C PRO A 364 5.19 1.60 26.13
N SER A 365 5.66 1.89 24.92
CA SER A 365 6.87 1.24 24.42
C SER A 365 8.05 1.54 25.37
N PRO A 366 8.71 0.53 25.97
CA PRO A 366 10.15 0.66 26.04
C PRO A 366 10.62 0.70 24.59
N LYS A 367 11.52 1.65 24.27
CA LYS A 367 12.13 1.86 22.94
C LYS A 367 12.27 0.53 22.19
N ILE A 368 11.67 0.46 21.01
CA ILE A 368 11.62 -0.67 20.07
C ILE A 368 12.83 -1.60 20.23
N THR A 369 12.60 -2.77 20.82
CA THR A 369 13.67 -3.74 21.05
C THR A 369 14.00 -4.53 19.79
N ARG A 370 15.25 -4.34 19.38
CA ARG A 370 16.09 -4.99 18.39
C ARG A 370 15.90 -6.49 18.05
N ARG A 371 15.18 -7.31 18.82
CA ARG A 371 15.01 -8.76 18.50
C ARG A 371 13.97 -9.04 17.41
N ARG A 372 12.96 -8.18 17.24
CA ARG A 372 11.82 -8.44 16.33
C ARG A 372 12.03 -8.01 14.88
N VAL A 373 12.90 -7.03 14.63
CA VAL A 373 13.30 -6.63 13.27
C VAL A 373 14.24 -7.68 12.65
N ILE A 374 15.12 -8.29 13.46
CA ILE A 374 16.05 -9.36 13.04
C ILE A 374 15.29 -10.56 12.46
N ALA A 375 14.21 -11.02 13.11
CA ALA A 375 13.48 -12.21 12.64
C ALA A 375 12.75 -12.02 11.29
N ALA A 376 12.40 -10.79 10.91
CA ALA A 376 11.73 -10.50 9.64
C ALA A 376 12.71 -10.41 8.47
N VAL A 377 13.93 -9.92 8.71
CA VAL A 377 15.02 -9.91 7.72
C VAL A 377 15.58 -11.32 7.52
N SER A 378 15.69 -12.13 8.57
CA SER A 378 16.10 -13.54 8.46
C SER A 378 15.09 -14.38 7.65
N ALA A 379 13.78 -14.14 7.78
CA ALA A 379 12.76 -14.95 7.12
C ALA A 379 12.65 -14.71 5.60
N ALA A 380 13.03 -13.53 5.10
CA ALA A 380 13.13 -13.28 3.67
C ALA A 380 14.40 -13.90 3.04
N ALA A 381 15.43 -14.11 3.86
CA ALA A 381 16.70 -14.71 3.46
C ALA A 381 16.65 -16.26 3.50
N LEU A 382 15.90 -16.87 4.43
CA LEU A 382 15.85 -18.32 4.66
C LEU A 382 15.08 -19.16 3.60
N GLY A 383 14.70 -18.57 2.47
CA GLY A 383 13.86 -19.21 1.45
C GLY A 383 14.50 -20.37 0.69
N VAL A 384 15.77 -20.30 0.28
CA VAL A 384 16.49 -21.41 -0.37
C VAL A 384 18.01 -21.19 -0.20
N GLY A 385 18.67 -22.00 0.64
CA GLY A 385 20.13 -22.26 0.54
C GLY A 385 21.13 -21.28 1.18
N ILE A 386 20.95 -20.85 2.45
CA ILE A 386 21.95 -19.97 3.13
C ILE A 386 23.08 -20.70 3.84
N GLY A 387 22.87 -21.92 4.36
CA GLY A 387 23.90 -22.64 5.11
C GLY A 387 25.19 -22.94 4.34
N VAL A 388 25.14 -22.86 3.00
CA VAL A 388 26.27 -23.13 2.08
C VAL A 388 26.84 -21.83 1.47
N ARG A 389 26.23 -20.65 1.70
CA ARG A 389 26.56 -19.40 0.96
C ARG A 389 27.33 -18.31 1.73
N LEU A 390 27.55 -18.49 3.02
CA LEU A 390 28.32 -17.56 3.87
C LEU A 390 29.80 -17.95 4.04
N SER A 391 30.22 -19.09 3.46
CA SER A 391 31.61 -19.56 3.44
C SER A 391 32.31 -19.23 2.10
N GLY A 392 33.65 -19.25 2.10
CA GLY A 392 34.47 -19.07 0.88
C GLY A 392 34.94 -17.64 0.61
N TYR A 393 34.89 -16.75 1.60
CA TYR A 393 35.51 -15.42 1.51
C TYR A 393 36.91 -15.46 2.11
N PRO A 394 37.99 -15.25 1.33
CA PRO A 394 39.33 -15.19 1.88
C PRO A 394 39.49 -13.97 2.80
N PRO A 395 40.37 -14.02 3.81
CA PRO A 395 40.67 -12.86 4.64
C PRO A 395 41.23 -11.72 3.77
N LEU A 396 40.84 -10.49 4.09
CA LEU A 396 41.37 -9.28 3.46
C LEU A 396 42.45 -8.70 4.37
N ALA A 397 43.65 -8.48 3.82
CA ALA A 397 44.85 -8.16 4.60
C ALA A 397 44.71 -6.92 5.50
N ALA A 398 43.98 -5.90 5.04
CA ALA A 398 43.79 -4.64 5.75
C ALA A 398 42.52 -4.60 6.62
N PHE A 399 41.74 -5.68 6.66
CA PHE A 399 40.40 -5.71 7.26
C PHE A 399 40.34 -6.63 8.46
N GLN A 400 40.08 -6.04 9.63
CA GLN A 400 39.95 -6.76 10.91
C GLN A 400 38.49 -6.94 11.36
N GLY A 401 37.55 -6.15 10.82
CA GLY A 401 36.10 -6.29 11.02
C GLY A 401 35.62 -6.03 12.46
N ALA A 402 35.46 -4.75 12.84
CA ALA A 402 34.88 -4.36 14.12
C ALA A 402 33.34 -4.38 14.10
N VAL A 403 32.74 -4.03 12.96
CA VAL A 403 31.27 -4.01 12.76
C VAL A 403 30.88 -4.98 11.66
N LEU A 404 31.54 -4.89 10.51
CA LEU A 404 31.29 -5.66 9.30
C LEU A 404 32.01 -7.01 9.36
N SER A 405 31.41 -8.02 8.76
CA SER A 405 32.02 -9.32 8.56
C SER A 405 32.89 -9.38 7.29
N THR A 406 33.74 -10.38 7.16
CA THR A 406 34.63 -10.55 6.00
C THR A 406 33.88 -10.57 4.67
N TRP A 407 32.72 -11.23 4.60
CA TRP A 407 31.94 -11.26 3.35
C TRP A 407 31.32 -9.90 3.01
N GLU A 408 30.91 -9.13 4.01
CA GLU A 408 30.40 -7.77 3.83
C GLU A 408 31.49 -6.82 3.34
N ALA A 409 32.73 -7.01 3.81
CA ALA A 409 33.89 -6.31 3.29
C ALA A 409 34.10 -6.62 1.80
N HIS A 410 34.03 -7.89 1.38
CA HIS A 410 34.13 -8.27 -0.03
C HIS A 410 33.02 -7.67 -0.90
N VAL A 411 31.79 -7.54 -0.38
CA VAL A 411 30.69 -6.88 -1.07
C VAL A 411 31.01 -5.41 -1.31
N LEU A 412 31.52 -4.71 -0.29
CA LEU A 412 31.91 -3.30 -0.40
C LEU A 412 33.07 -3.08 -1.39
N GLU A 413 34.11 -3.91 -1.33
CA GLU A 413 35.25 -3.85 -2.25
C GLU A 413 34.80 -4.12 -3.70
N SER A 414 33.97 -5.15 -3.91
CA SER A 414 33.43 -5.50 -5.23
C SER A 414 32.48 -4.43 -5.78
N ALA A 415 31.70 -3.79 -4.90
CA ALA A 415 30.78 -2.72 -5.26
C ALA A 415 31.53 -1.43 -5.61
N ALA A 416 32.56 -1.06 -4.84
CA ALA A 416 33.33 0.15 -5.11
C ALA A 416 34.06 0.07 -6.46
N GLN A 417 34.63 -1.10 -6.79
CA GLN A 417 35.22 -1.36 -8.12
C GLN A 417 34.23 -1.16 -9.28
N ALA A 418 32.93 -1.39 -9.04
CA ALA A 418 31.89 -1.28 -10.06
C ALA A 418 31.16 0.07 -10.06
N LEU A 419 31.10 0.77 -8.93
CA LEU A 419 30.31 1.98 -8.74
C LEU A 419 31.13 3.27 -8.80
N LEU A 420 32.43 3.20 -8.52
CA LEU A 420 33.28 4.37 -8.38
C LEU A 420 34.34 4.43 -9.49
N PRO A 421 34.74 5.63 -9.93
CA PRO A 421 35.81 5.80 -10.90
C PRO A 421 37.13 5.21 -10.37
N PRO A 422 37.97 4.61 -11.22
CA PRO A 422 39.28 4.13 -10.81
C PRO A 422 40.13 5.31 -10.31
N ALA A 423 40.65 5.18 -9.10
CA ALA A 423 41.56 6.14 -8.48
C ALA A 423 42.97 5.56 -8.42
N PRO A 424 44.03 6.40 -8.37
CA PRO A 424 45.35 5.97 -7.95
C PRO A 424 45.29 5.65 -6.45
N ILE A 425 44.73 4.49 -6.14
CA ILE A 425 44.81 3.91 -4.81
C ILE A 425 46.29 3.47 -4.73
N GLU A 426 47.15 4.32 -4.14
CA GLU A 426 48.51 3.95 -3.70
C GLU A 426 48.46 2.53 -3.12
N ASP A 427 49.44 1.65 -3.38
CA ASP A 427 49.51 0.20 -3.05
C ASP A 427 48.82 -0.28 -1.74
N GLU A 428 47.52 -0.06 -1.63
CA GLU A 428 46.77 -0.21 -0.40
C GLU A 428 46.38 -1.68 -0.33
N PRO A 429 46.67 -2.34 0.80
CA PRO A 429 46.33 -3.74 0.93
C PRO A 429 44.81 -3.96 0.75
N PRO A 430 44.38 -5.09 0.14
CA PRO A 430 42.97 -5.40 -0.02
C PRO A 430 42.21 -5.33 1.31
N GLY A 431 41.02 -4.71 1.29
CA GLY A 431 40.21 -4.47 2.49
C GLY A 431 40.36 -3.07 3.10
N THR A 432 41.23 -2.20 2.56
CA THR A 432 41.46 -0.87 3.13
C THR A 432 40.22 0.02 3.03
N LEU A 433 39.47 -0.06 1.93
CA LEU A 433 38.20 0.64 1.78
C LEU A 433 37.17 0.13 2.79
N ALA A 434 37.00 -1.19 2.86
CA ALA A 434 36.09 -1.80 3.81
C ALA A 434 36.46 -1.43 5.26
N SER A 435 37.76 -1.34 5.58
CA SER A 435 38.27 -0.93 6.90
C SER A 435 37.92 0.52 7.25
N ARG A 436 37.99 1.45 6.29
CA ARG A 436 37.55 2.85 6.48
C ARG A 436 36.05 2.94 6.73
N ILE A 437 35.25 2.18 5.99
CA ILE A 437 33.80 2.13 6.16
C ILE A 437 33.45 1.51 7.51
N ASP A 438 34.07 0.39 7.87
CA ASP A 438 33.91 -0.30 9.15
C ASP A 438 34.25 0.59 10.35
N ARG A 439 35.32 1.38 10.25
CA ARG A 439 35.68 2.38 11.25
C ARG A 439 34.64 3.49 11.37
N TYR A 440 34.12 4.01 10.27
CA TYR A 440 33.04 5.00 10.32
C TYR A 440 31.76 4.45 10.95
N LEU A 441 31.46 3.17 10.68
CA LEU A 441 30.35 2.46 11.29
C LEU A 441 30.58 2.23 12.79
N THR A 442 31.84 2.22 13.25
CA THR A 442 32.19 2.11 14.67
C THR A 442 31.69 3.35 15.42
N GLY A 443 30.62 3.20 16.20
CA GLY A 443 29.96 4.28 16.94
C GLY A 443 28.62 4.72 16.36
N MET A 444 28.23 4.23 15.19
CA MET A 444 26.89 4.45 14.66
C MET A 444 25.84 3.78 15.56
N PRO A 445 24.61 4.34 15.62
CA PRO A 445 23.52 3.66 16.29
C PRO A 445 23.39 2.25 15.71
N VAL A 446 23.44 1.23 16.55
CA VAL A 446 23.34 -0.17 16.08
C VAL A 446 22.02 -0.45 15.32
N ALA A 447 21.06 0.49 15.26
CA ALA A 447 19.94 0.47 14.31
C ALA A 447 20.41 0.70 12.85
N THR A 448 21.18 1.76 12.61
CA THR A 448 21.85 2.07 11.34
C THR A 448 22.76 0.91 10.91
N LEU A 449 23.53 0.33 11.83
CA LEU A 449 24.40 -0.82 11.51
C LEU A 449 23.61 -2.01 10.96
N ARG A 450 22.42 -2.27 11.50
CA ARG A 450 21.58 -3.37 11.01
C ARG A 450 20.97 -3.12 9.65
N GLU A 451 20.66 -1.87 9.33
CA GLU A 451 20.20 -1.50 8.00
C GLU A 451 21.32 -1.71 6.97
N VAL A 452 22.56 -1.36 7.34
CA VAL A 452 23.75 -1.65 6.52
C VAL A 452 23.92 -3.16 6.31
N HIS A 453 23.92 -3.98 7.37
CA HIS A 453 24.03 -5.44 7.23
C HIS A 453 22.91 -6.06 6.38
N ALA A 454 21.66 -5.62 6.58
CA ALA A 454 20.51 -6.13 5.83
C ALA A 454 20.58 -5.74 4.34
N MET A 455 21.06 -4.54 4.04
CA MET A 455 21.28 -4.07 2.68
C MET A 455 22.37 -4.89 1.98
N LEU A 456 23.52 -5.10 2.62
CA LEU A 456 24.62 -5.89 2.07
C LEU A 456 24.19 -7.34 1.82
N ALA A 457 23.45 -7.94 2.75
CA ALA A 457 22.90 -9.29 2.57
C ALA A 457 21.87 -9.37 1.42
N LEU A 458 21.01 -8.36 1.28
CA LEU A 458 20.03 -8.29 0.20
C LEU A 458 20.72 -8.22 -1.16
N ILE A 459 21.77 -7.41 -1.28
CA ILE A 459 22.52 -7.25 -2.53
C ILE A 459 23.31 -8.52 -2.84
N GLU A 460 23.96 -9.12 -1.86
CA GLU A 460 24.84 -10.28 -2.06
C GLU A 460 24.08 -11.60 -2.26
N HIS A 461 22.90 -11.75 -1.66
CA HIS A 461 22.21 -13.06 -1.63
C HIS A 461 20.74 -13.01 -2.08
N GLY A 462 20.13 -11.83 -2.13
CA GLY A 462 18.68 -11.67 -2.29
C GLY A 462 18.21 -11.32 -3.69
N THR A 463 19.09 -11.25 -4.69
CA THR A 463 18.75 -10.75 -6.03
C THR A 463 19.13 -11.73 -7.15
N THR A 464 18.27 -11.82 -8.16
CA THR A 464 18.51 -12.60 -9.39
C THR A 464 18.95 -11.66 -10.51
N PRO A 465 20.09 -11.91 -11.20
CA PRO A 465 20.41 -11.21 -12.43
C PRO A 465 19.45 -11.63 -13.55
N LEU A 466 19.50 -10.87 -14.65
CA LEU A 466 18.89 -11.24 -15.93
C LEU A 466 19.14 -12.73 -16.23
N GLY A 467 18.09 -13.47 -16.63
CA GLY A 467 18.20 -14.88 -17.00
C GLY A 467 17.81 -15.91 -15.92
N GLY A 468 17.34 -15.48 -14.74
CA GLY A 468 16.63 -16.37 -13.80
C GLY A 468 17.48 -17.28 -12.91
N ARG A 469 18.80 -17.11 -12.88
CA ARG A 469 19.72 -17.77 -11.92
C ARG A 469 20.02 -16.84 -10.74
N ILE A 470 20.35 -17.38 -9.56
CA ILE A 470 20.76 -16.58 -8.38
C ILE A 470 22.29 -16.54 -8.34
N HIS A 471 22.89 -15.35 -8.45
CA HIS A 471 24.34 -15.15 -8.39
C HIS A 471 24.71 -14.20 -7.23
N ARG A 472 25.90 -14.38 -6.66
CA ARG A 472 26.52 -13.50 -5.64
C ARG A 472 27.19 -12.32 -6.32
N LEU A 473 27.05 -11.09 -5.85
CA LEU A 473 27.73 -9.91 -6.43
C LEU A 473 29.25 -10.17 -6.45
N THR A 474 29.78 -10.68 -5.34
CA THR A 474 31.22 -10.97 -5.18
C THR A 474 31.74 -12.04 -6.14
N SER A 475 30.85 -12.90 -6.66
CA SER A 475 31.21 -13.96 -7.62
C SER A 475 31.13 -13.54 -9.09
N LEU A 476 30.57 -12.35 -9.38
CA LEU A 476 30.44 -11.87 -10.75
C LEU A 476 31.77 -11.32 -11.27
N PRO A 477 32.09 -11.49 -12.57
CA PRO A 477 33.13 -10.74 -13.24
C PRO A 477 32.90 -9.22 -13.14
N ALA A 478 33.97 -8.42 -13.19
CA ALA A 478 33.90 -6.96 -13.08
C ALA A 478 32.83 -6.28 -13.97
N PRO A 479 32.73 -6.56 -15.29
CA PRO A 479 31.70 -5.93 -16.14
C PRO A 479 30.27 -6.32 -15.75
N ASP A 480 30.07 -7.54 -15.22
CA ASP A 480 28.75 -8.03 -14.83
C ASP A 480 28.26 -7.43 -13.50
N ARG A 481 29.19 -7.01 -12.63
CA ARG A 481 28.86 -6.32 -11.37
C ARG A 481 28.17 -4.99 -11.62
N GLU A 482 28.67 -4.21 -12.59
CA GLU A 482 28.08 -2.92 -12.96
C GLU A 482 26.67 -3.10 -13.52
N VAL A 483 26.46 -4.06 -14.42
CA VAL A 483 25.15 -4.39 -14.99
C VAL A 483 24.18 -4.85 -13.90
N PHE A 484 24.65 -5.66 -12.95
CA PHE A 484 23.86 -6.12 -11.83
C PHE A 484 23.42 -4.97 -10.91
N LEU A 485 24.37 -4.13 -10.47
CA LEU A 485 24.09 -3.01 -9.55
C LEU A 485 23.21 -1.93 -10.21
N SER A 486 23.50 -1.55 -11.46
CA SER A 486 22.63 -0.64 -12.22
C SER A 486 21.24 -1.23 -12.49
N GLY A 487 21.12 -2.56 -12.56
CA GLY A 487 19.85 -3.28 -12.57
C GLY A 487 19.03 -3.07 -11.29
N LEU A 488 19.66 -3.03 -10.12
CA LEU A 488 19.00 -2.76 -8.84
C LEU A 488 18.43 -1.34 -8.78
N ALA A 489 19.19 -0.36 -9.27
CA ALA A 489 18.76 1.04 -9.36
C ALA A 489 17.46 1.19 -10.20
N ARG A 490 17.37 0.48 -11.32
CA ARG A 490 16.21 0.54 -12.25
C ARG A 490 14.95 -0.15 -11.72
N ARG A 491 15.07 -1.09 -10.78
CA ARG A 491 13.92 -1.86 -10.25
C ARG A 491 13.06 -1.08 -9.24
N GLY A 492 13.52 0.09 -8.78
CA GLY A 492 12.77 0.97 -7.87
C GLY A 492 12.57 0.39 -6.45
N GLY A 493 11.94 1.18 -5.58
CA GLY A 493 11.61 0.75 -4.21
C GLY A 493 12.83 0.38 -3.36
N LEU A 494 12.73 -0.71 -2.60
CA LEU A 494 13.77 -1.15 -1.66
C LEU A 494 15.12 -1.46 -2.34
N LEU A 495 15.11 -1.99 -3.57
CA LEU A 495 16.33 -2.34 -4.29
C LEU A 495 17.08 -1.09 -4.78
N ALA A 496 16.36 -0.06 -5.22
CA ALA A 496 16.96 1.22 -5.58
C ALA A 496 17.52 1.95 -4.34
N GLN A 497 16.86 1.83 -3.19
CA GLN A 497 17.37 2.35 -1.91
C GLN A 497 18.63 1.60 -1.45
N ALA A 498 18.63 0.28 -1.55
CA ALA A 498 19.80 -0.54 -1.25
C ALA A 498 20.99 -0.21 -2.16
N TYR A 499 20.74 -0.01 -3.45
CA TYR A 499 21.75 0.48 -4.39
C TYR A 499 22.30 1.85 -3.96
N GLY A 500 21.43 2.81 -3.63
CA GLY A 500 21.83 4.14 -3.18
C GLY A 500 22.69 4.10 -1.92
N GLY A 501 22.25 3.38 -0.89
CA GLY A 501 22.99 3.23 0.35
C GLY A 501 24.35 2.54 0.17
N LEU A 502 24.43 1.51 -0.69
CA LEU A 502 25.69 0.84 -1.01
C LEU A 502 26.66 1.81 -1.69
N ARG A 503 26.19 2.59 -2.67
CA ARG A 503 27.00 3.61 -3.34
C ARG A 503 27.49 4.66 -2.36
N ASP A 504 26.63 5.14 -1.47
CA ASP A 504 26.97 6.19 -0.50
C ASP A 504 28.02 5.70 0.52
N LEU A 505 27.96 4.43 0.95
CA LEU A 505 29.01 3.82 1.77
C LEU A 505 30.35 3.70 1.03
N CYS A 506 30.33 3.33 -0.25
CA CYS A 506 31.56 3.27 -1.05
C CYS A 506 32.16 4.68 -1.23
N MET A 507 31.32 5.67 -1.54
CA MET A 507 31.71 7.08 -1.66
C MET A 507 32.32 7.62 -0.36
N LEU A 508 31.74 7.26 0.78
CA LEU A 508 32.29 7.59 2.10
C LEU A 508 33.68 6.97 2.32
N GLY A 509 33.92 5.76 1.83
CA GLY A 509 35.23 5.12 1.88
C GLY A 509 36.28 5.89 1.07
N TYR A 510 35.94 6.33 -0.14
CA TYR A 510 36.81 7.19 -0.96
C TYR A 510 37.01 8.57 -0.31
N TYR A 511 35.95 9.18 0.21
CA TYR A 511 36.05 10.49 0.87
C TYR A 511 37.05 10.53 2.04
N GLN A 512 37.32 9.39 2.68
CA GLN A 512 38.31 9.29 3.76
C GLN A 512 39.76 9.10 3.27
N SER A 513 40.01 9.09 1.96
CA SER A 513 41.34 8.94 1.37
C SER A 513 41.67 10.08 0.39
N PRO A 514 42.61 10.98 0.72
CA PRO A 514 43.00 12.08 -0.15
C PRO A 514 43.41 11.67 -1.57
N SER A 515 44.05 10.51 -1.72
CA SER A 515 44.46 9.97 -3.02
C SER A 515 43.28 9.67 -3.97
N THR A 516 42.07 9.51 -3.42
CA THR A 516 40.87 9.21 -4.22
C THR A 516 39.98 10.42 -4.50
N TRP A 517 40.26 11.57 -3.89
CA TRP A 517 39.40 12.76 -3.97
C TRP A 517 39.23 13.28 -5.40
N ALA A 518 40.32 13.36 -6.16
CA ALA A 518 40.28 13.77 -7.56
C ALA A 518 39.36 12.86 -8.40
N ALA A 519 39.35 11.55 -8.14
CA ALA A 519 38.55 10.59 -8.87
C ALA A 519 37.04 10.75 -8.63
N ILE A 520 36.64 11.25 -7.46
CA ILE A 520 35.24 11.53 -7.12
C ILE A 520 34.86 13.01 -7.30
N GLY A 521 35.72 13.81 -7.95
CA GLY A 521 35.48 15.24 -8.18
C GLY A 521 35.47 16.07 -6.90
N TYR A 522 36.19 15.64 -5.86
CA TYR A 522 36.36 16.36 -4.62
C TYR A 522 37.74 17.04 -4.60
N GLU A 523 37.78 18.35 -4.45
CA GLU A 523 39.03 19.13 -4.47
C GLU A 523 39.75 19.18 -3.11
N GLY A 524 39.18 18.51 -2.09
CA GLY A 524 39.68 18.51 -0.73
C GLY A 524 38.90 19.40 0.23
N PRO A 525 39.22 19.36 1.54
CA PRO A 525 38.46 20.06 2.55
C PRO A 525 38.70 21.56 2.41
N ARG A 526 37.60 22.32 2.42
CA ARG A 526 37.61 23.80 2.38
C ARG A 526 38.25 24.44 3.61
N VAL A 527 38.66 23.62 4.58
CA VAL A 527 39.30 23.99 5.83
C VAL A 527 40.47 23.00 6.06
N PRO A 528 41.66 23.46 6.45
CA PRO A 528 42.78 22.55 6.74
C PRO A 528 42.41 21.50 7.80
N LEU A 529 42.91 20.27 7.66
CA LEU A 529 42.62 19.15 8.58
C LEU A 529 43.03 19.42 10.04
N ALA A 530 43.90 20.40 10.29
CA ALA A 530 44.37 20.81 11.62
C ALA A 530 43.57 21.97 12.25
N TYR A 531 42.42 22.35 11.68
CA TYR A 531 41.65 23.50 12.17
C TYR A 531 40.83 23.19 13.43
N ASP A 532 41.08 23.97 14.49
CA ASP A 532 40.26 24.00 15.70
C ASP A 532 39.30 25.21 15.66
N PRO A 533 37.98 25.01 15.47
CA PRO A 533 36.99 26.10 15.44
C PRO A 533 36.80 26.81 16.78
N LEU A 534 37.31 26.24 17.88
CA LEU A 534 37.25 26.78 19.24
C LEU A 534 38.63 27.17 19.77
N GLY A 535 39.67 27.04 18.95
CA GLY A 535 41.04 27.40 19.29
C GLY A 535 41.20 28.92 19.46
N PRO A 536 42.25 29.36 20.16
CA PRO A 536 42.47 30.79 20.47
C PRO A 536 42.69 31.65 19.23
N GLU A 537 43.09 31.07 18.09
CA GLU A 537 43.25 31.75 16.81
C GLU A 537 42.08 31.46 15.87
N ARG A 538 41.01 32.23 15.99
CA ARG A 538 39.94 32.24 14.99
C ARG A 538 40.46 33.00 13.75
N MET A 539 40.97 32.28 12.75
CA MET A 539 41.37 32.91 11.49
C MET A 539 40.14 33.56 10.83
N GLN A 540 40.25 34.83 10.42
CA GLN A 540 39.19 35.53 9.69
C GLN A 540 39.15 35.07 8.23
N TRP A 541 38.26 34.14 7.90
CA TRP A 541 38.02 33.69 6.53
C TRP A 541 36.72 34.30 6.01
N PRO A 542 36.74 35.13 4.94
CA PRO A 542 35.57 35.84 4.43
C PRO A 542 34.38 34.93 4.04
N THR A 543 34.65 33.65 3.77
CA THR A 543 33.65 32.69 3.29
C THR A 543 32.84 32.03 4.42
N TYR A 544 33.33 32.05 5.66
CA TYR A 544 32.61 31.45 6.79
C TYR A 544 31.40 32.30 7.19
N ASP A 545 31.57 33.62 7.22
CA ASP A 545 30.48 34.55 7.54
C ASP A 545 29.39 34.59 6.46
N ALA A 546 29.73 34.21 5.22
CA ALA A 546 28.75 34.03 4.13
C ALA A 546 27.83 32.80 4.31
N LEU A 547 28.18 31.87 5.21
CA LEU A 547 27.40 30.67 5.54
C LEU A 547 26.52 30.85 6.78
N VAL A 548 26.70 31.94 7.53
CA VAL A 548 25.88 32.27 8.70
C VAL A 548 24.64 33.03 8.24
N ALA A 549 23.46 32.43 8.42
CA ALA A 549 22.20 33.09 8.11
C ALA A 549 22.06 34.38 8.93
N PRO A 550 21.72 35.54 8.30
CA PRO A 550 21.51 36.78 9.03
C PRO A 550 20.44 36.62 10.10
N LYS A 551 20.61 37.32 11.23
CA LYS A 551 19.66 37.26 12.35
C LYS A 551 18.27 37.73 11.87
N GLY A 552 17.29 36.81 11.89
CA GLY A 552 15.93 37.07 11.39
C GLY A 552 15.64 36.57 9.97
N ALA A 553 16.62 35.98 9.27
CA ALA A 553 16.38 35.35 7.98
C ALA A 553 15.51 34.09 8.16
N LEU A 554 14.34 34.06 7.52
CA LEU A 554 13.48 32.88 7.45
C LEU A 554 14.00 31.90 6.38
N PRO A 555 13.87 30.58 6.59
CA PRO A 555 14.24 29.60 5.56
C PRO A 555 13.48 29.86 4.26
N ARG A 556 14.11 29.67 3.10
CA ARG A 556 13.46 29.87 1.78
C ARG A 556 12.15 29.08 1.59
N SER A 557 11.87 28.07 2.43
CA SER A 557 10.61 27.33 2.45
C SER A 557 9.46 28.05 3.17
N ALA A 558 9.70 29.18 3.83
CA ALA A 558 8.69 29.96 4.56
C ALA A 558 8.09 31.11 3.73
N VAL A 559 8.58 31.33 2.51
CA VAL A 559 8.00 32.27 1.55
C VAL A 559 7.63 31.50 0.29
N ARG A 560 6.53 30.74 0.37
CA ARG A 560 5.67 30.39 -0.77
C ARG A 560 4.35 29.82 -0.29
#